data_AF-A0A381YVV4-F1
#
_entry.id   AF-A0A381YVV4-F1
#
_cell.length_a   1.000
_cell.length_b   1.000
_cell.length_c   1.000
_cell.angle_alpha   90.00
_cell.angle_beta   90.00
_cell.angle_gamma   90.00
#
_symmetry.space_group_name_H-M   'P 1'
#
loop_
_entity.id
_entity.type
_entity.pdbx_description
1 polymer ?
#
loop_
_entity_poly.entity_id
_entity_poly.type
_entity_poly.pdbx_seq_one_letter_code
_entity_poly.pdbx_strand_id
1 'polypeptide(L)'
;LANPMLGTKIISCSDEFFAPATRIINPLPAIFKENVFDNHGKWMDGWETRRRRSKGNDYLIIKLGRPGKIQLVDIDTTYFNGNQPEYAQLEGCFSKNNKLKNIKWIKITNKSKIKPNHNNILKSKSSKTFNFVRLNIFPDGGVARLRLFGSIDLSLQKISNKNIIDLASVINGSQVVACSDEHFGNANNILLPGKSKNMGNGWETRRRRGKGYDWILL
;
A
#
# COMPACT_ATOMS: atom_id res chain seq x y z
N LEU A 1 0.65 6.17 -0.44
CA LEU A 1 -0.75 6.31 0.08
C LEU A 1 -1.24 5.08 0.86
N ALA A 2 -1.05 3.84 0.39
CA ALA A 2 -1.40 2.63 1.15
C ALA A 2 -0.34 2.27 2.21
N ASN A 3 -0.13 3.14 3.21
CA ASN A 3 0.82 2.90 4.29
C ASN A 3 0.12 3.09 5.66
N PRO A 4 0.14 2.10 6.57
CA PRO A 4 -0.45 2.17 7.91
C PRO A 4 0.03 3.36 8.73
N MET A 5 1.28 3.80 8.56
CA MET A 5 1.82 4.97 9.26
C MET A 5 1.11 6.26 8.86
N LEU A 6 0.52 6.34 7.67
CA LEU A 6 -0.34 7.47 7.28
C LEU A 6 -1.74 7.40 7.92
N GLY A 7 -2.07 6.32 8.63
CA GLY A 7 -3.41 6.02 9.16
C GLY A 7 -4.26 5.13 8.25
N THR A 8 -3.67 4.54 7.20
CA THR A 8 -4.39 3.64 6.28
C THR A 8 -4.83 2.36 7.01
N LYS A 9 -6.06 1.92 6.76
CA LYS A 9 -6.64 0.73 7.40
C LYS A 9 -7.44 -0.11 6.41
N ILE A 10 -7.41 -1.42 6.63
CA ILE A 10 -8.37 -2.34 6.01
C ILE A 10 -9.73 -2.13 6.65
N ILE A 11 -10.79 -2.05 5.84
CA ILE A 11 -12.17 -1.84 6.30
C ILE A 11 -12.95 -3.14 6.23
N SER A 12 -12.84 -3.86 5.13
CA SER A 12 -13.48 -5.16 4.93
C SER A 12 -12.87 -5.89 3.75
N CYS A 13 -13.02 -7.20 3.73
CA CYS A 13 -12.66 -8.09 2.64
C CYS A 13 -13.83 -9.04 2.36
N SER A 14 -13.84 -9.68 1.20
CA SER A 14 -14.81 -10.73 0.88
C SER A 14 -14.47 -12.06 1.54
N ASP A 15 -13.17 -12.36 1.67
CA ASP A 15 -12.61 -13.56 2.26
C ASP A 15 -11.18 -13.26 2.73
N GLU A 16 -10.66 -14.00 3.71
CA GLU A 16 -9.26 -13.95 4.16
C GLU A 16 -8.83 -15.27 4.80
N PHE A 17 -9.32 -16.38 4.25
CA PHE A 17 -9.22 -17.70 4.86
C PHE A 17 -7.77 -18.18 5.06
N PHE A 18 -6.93 -18.06 4.02
CA PHE A 18 -5.55 -18.57 4.06
C PHE A 18 -4.57 -17.52 4.60
N ALA A 19 -4.80 -16.22 4.33
CA ALA A 19 -3.96 -15.18 4.89
C ALA A 19 -4.73 -13.87 5.13
N PRO A 20 -4.51 -13.21 6.29
CA PRO A 20 -5.29 -12.06 6.72
C PRO A 20 -5.03 -10.84 5.84
N ALA A 21 -6.09 -10.12 5.48
CA ALA A 21 -6.01 -8.98 4.58
C ALA A 21 -5.15 -7.82 5.13
N THR A 22 -4.97 -7.76 6.45
CA THR A 22 -4.17 -6.73 7.13
C THR A 22 -2.69 -6.71 6.73
N ARG A 23 -2.13 -7.83 6.22
CA ARG A 23 -0.71 -7.92 5.80
C ARG A 23 -0.41 -7.18 4.51
N ILE A 24 -1.39 -7.01 3.62
CA ILE A 24 -1.18 -6.45 2.28
C ILE A 24 -0.67 -5.00 2.28
N ILE A 25 -0.95 -4.24 3.35
CA ILE A 25 -0.49 -2.85 3.52
C ILE A 25 0.77 -2.75 4.39
N ASN A 26 1.37 -3.85 4.84
CA ASN A 26 2.62 -3.82 5.61
C ASN A 26 3.71 -3.11 4.81
N PRO A 27 4.40 -2.08 5.35
CA PRO A 27 5.42 -1.33 4.60
C PRO A 27 6.65 -2.17 4.26
N LEU A 28 6.93 -3.23 5.02
CA LEU A 28 8.08 -4.10 4.76
C LEU A 28 7.84 -4.99 3.54
N PRO A 29 8.91 -5.44 2.85
CA PRO A 29 8.81 -6.48 1.82
C PRO A 29 8.12 -7.74 2.36
N ALA A 30 7.50 -8.51 1.46
CA ALA A 30 7.00 -9.83 1.82
C ALA A 30 8.15 -10.76 2.23
N ILE A 31 7.91 -11.66 3.17
CA ILE A 31 8.86 -12.71 3.55
C ILE A 31 8.26 -14.10 3.35
N PHE A 32 9.13 -15.07 3.10
CA PHE A 32 8.78 -16.48 3.04
C PHE A 32 9.36 -17.22 4.23
N LYS A 33 8.59 -18.17 4.78
CA LYS A 33 9.02 -19.03 5.88
C LYS A 33 8.82 -20.47 5.47
N GLU A 34 9.91 -21.19 5.25
CA GLU A 34 9.91 -22.49 4.57
C GLU A 34 9.11 -23.58 5.29
N ASN A 35 9.05 -23.53 6.63
CA ASN A 35 8.40 -24.54 7.46
C ASN A 35 7.39 -23.95 8.44
N VAL A 36 6.65 -22.92 8.03
CA VAL A 36 5.61 -22.30 8.88
C VAL A 36 4.24 -22.47 8.26
N PHE A 37 3.33 -23.03 9.05
CA PHE A 37 1.94 -23.30 8.70
C PHE A 37 1.02 -22.62 9.72
N ASP A 38 -0.16 -22.27 9.28
CA ASP A 38 -1.27 -21.87 10.13
C ASP A 38 -2.37 -22.92 10.09
N ASN A 39 -3.52 -22.64 10.72
CA ASN A 39 -4.64 -23.56 10.81
C ASN A 39 -5.30 -23.87 9.45
N HIS A 40 -4.99 -23.09 8.40
CA HIS A 40 -5.62 -23.19 7.09
C HIS A 40 -4.63 -23.58 5.99
N GLY A 41 -3.33 -23.64 6.27
CA GLY A 41 -2.34 -24.13 5.34
C GLY A 41 -0.97 -23.52 5.56
N LYS A 42 -0.25 -23.27 4.46
CA LYS A 42 1.05 -22.61 4.53
C LYS A 42 0.86 -21.16 4.96
N TRP A 43 1.67 -20.70 5.90
CA TRP A 43 1.65 -19.30 6.29
C TRP A 43 2.14 -18.43 5.13
N MET A 44 1.30 -17.48 4.69
CA MET A 44 1.63 -16.54 3.60
C MET A 44 1.70 -15.10 4.10
N ASP A 45 2.76 -14.37 3.73
CA ASP A 45 2.91 -12.96 4.06
C ASP A 45 2.16 -12.06 3.07
N GLY A 46 0.83 -12.13 3.10
CA GLY A 46 -0.05 -11.39 2.22
C GLY A 46 -1.52 -11.55 2.60
N TRP A 47 -2.40 -11.18 1.68
CA TRP A 47 -3.82 -11.50 1.70
C TRP A 47 -4.07 -12.66 0.73
N GLU A 48 -4.75 -13.72 1.19
CA GLU A 48 -5.08 -14.88 0.34
C GLU A 48 -6.46 -15.42 0.66
N THR A 49 -7.24 -15.64 -0.40
CA THR A 49 -8.63 -16.11 -0.33
C THR A 49 -8.79 -17.57 -0.73
N ARG A 50 -9.93 -18.17 -0.35
CA ARG A 50 -10.33 -19.50 -0.85
C ARG A 50 -10.54 -19.48 -2.37
N ARG A 51 -10.20 -20.59 -3.01
CA ARG A 51 -10.57 -20.84 -4.41
C ARG A 51 -12.08 -20.69 -4.61
N ARG A 52 -12.45 -19.81 -5.53
CA ARG A 52 -13.84 -19.50 -5.84
C ARG A 52 -14.34 -20.39 -6.97
N ARG A 53 -15.45 -21.08 -6.73
CA ARG A 53 -16.13 -21.94 -7.72
C ARG A 53 -17.42 -21.32 -8.27
N SER A 54 -17.75 -20.11 -7.83
CA SER A 54 -18.94 -19.35 -8.21
C SER A 54 -18.57 -18.10 -9.00
N LYS A 55 -19.54 -17.54 -9.75
CA LYS A 55 -19.33 -16.27 -10.48
C LYS A 55 -18.97 -15.14 -9.51
N GLY A 56 -18.18 -14.18 -10.01
CA GLY A 56 -17.77 -12.98 -9.29
C GLY A 56 -16.27 -12.93 -9.03
N ASN A 57 -15.89 -12.15 -8.03
CA ASN A 57 -14.51 -11.86 -7.69
C ASN A 57 -14.38 -11.61 -6.18
N ASP A 58 -13.17 -11.79 -5.66
CA ASP A 58 -12.83 -11.34 -4.32
C ASP A 58 -12.41 -9.87 -4.32
N TYR A 59 -12.66 -9.20 -3.19
CA TYR A 59 -12.36 -7.79 -3.03
C TYR A 59 -11.87 -7.45 -1.63
N LEU A 60 -11.14 -6.34 -1.57
CA LEU A 60 -10.61 -5.74 -0.37
C LEU A 60 -10.87 -4.23 -0.38
N ILE A 61 -11.52 -3.71 0.65
CA ILE A 61 -11.80 -2.28 0.84
C ILE A 61 -10.82 -1.70 1.85
N ILE A 62 -10.17 -0.61 1.46
CA ILE A 62 -9.13 0.06 2.24
C ILE A 62 -9.49 1.53 2.38
N LYS A 63 -9.45 2.05 3.61
CA LYS A 63 -9.51 3.48 3.88
C LYS A 63 -8.09 4.03 3.89
N LEU A 64 -7.80 4.98 3.02
CA LEU A 64 -6.53 5.68 3.00
C LEU A 64 -6.45 6.60 4.23
N GLY A 65 -5.28 6.61 4.87
CA GLY A 65 -5.06 7.45 6.04
C GLY A 65 -5.11 8.94 5.74
N ARG A 66 -4.73 9.31 4.51
CA ARG A 66 -4.90 10.64 3.94
C ARG A 66 -5.51 10.54 2.54
N PRO A 67 -6.49 11.37 2.19
CA PRO A 67 -6.98 11.42 0.82
C PRO A 67 -5.86 11.80 -0.15
N GLY A 68 -5.84 11.19 -1.33
CA GLY A 68 -4.77 11.44 -2.28
C GLY A 68 -5.13 11.06 -3.71
N LYS A 69 -4.27 11.51 -4.64
CA LYS A 69 -4.32 11.19 -6.06
C LYS A 69 -3.34 10.06 -6.33
N ILE A 70 -3.83 8.97 -6.92
CA ILE A 70 -3.02 7.77 -7.20
C ILE A 70 -2.49 7.85 -8.63
N GLN A 71 -1.18 7.65 -8.79
CA GLN A 71 -0.47 7.69 -10.07
C GLN A 71 -0.08 6.28 -10.54
N LEU A 72 0.51 5.48 -9.64
CA LEU A 72 0.88 4.09 -9.89
C LEU A 72 0.31 3.19 -8.80
N VAL A 73 -0.06 1.99 -9.21
CA VAL A 73 -0.54 0.92 -8.33
C VAL A 73 0.39 -0.26 -8.53
N ASP A 74 1.00 -0.74 -7.47
CA ASP A 74 1.75 -1.98 -7.48
C ASP A 74 0.96 -3.05 -6.74
N ILE A 75 0.67 -4.13 -7.45
CA ILE A 75 0.05 -5.34 -6.92
C ILE A 75 1.16 -6.38 -6.88
N ASP A 76 1.84 -6.44 -5.74
CA ASP A 76 2.97 -7.32 -5.51
C ASP A 76 2.47 -8.72 -5.16
N THR A 77 2.88 -9.70 -5.95
CA THR A 77 2.55 -11.12 -5.79
C THR A 77 3.75 -11.94 -5.34
N THR A 78 4.76 -11.32 -4.73
CA THR A 78 5.94 -12.01 -4.20
C THR A 78 5.54 -13.23 -3.35
N TYR A 79 6.15 -14.38 -3.64
CA TYR A 79 5.84 -15.72 -3.09
C TYR A 79 4.48 -16.34 -3.46
N PHE A 80 3.60 -15.62 -4.17
CA PHE A 80 2.42 -16.20 -4.81
C PHE A 80 2.78 -16.62 -6.24
N ASN A 81 3.08 -17.90 -6.40
CA ASN A 81 3.53 -18.49 -7.67
C ASN A 81 2.69 -19.73 -8.00
N GLY A 82 1.61 -19.51 -8.74
CA GLY A 82 0.57 -20.49 -9.08
C GLY A 82 -0.78 -20.22 -8.40
N ASN A 83 -0.79 -19.43 -7.32
CA ASN A 83 -1.99 -19.02 -6.58
C ASN A 83 -2.20 -17.49 -6.54
N GLN A 84 -1.44 -16.72 -7.30
CA GLN A 84 -1.76 -15.31 -7.55
C GLN A 84 -3.08 -15.20 -8.33
N PRO A 85 -3.82 -14.08 -8.23
CA PRO A 85 -5.01 -13.90 -9.04
C PRO A 85 -4.65 -13.82 -10.53
N GLU A 86 -5.55 -14.25 -11.40
CA GLU A 86 -5.32 -14.18 -12.85
C GLU A 86 -5.38 -12.73 -13.34
N TYR A 87 -6.34 -11.96 -12.80
CA TYR A 87 -6.47 -10.53 -13.06
C TYR A 87 -6.70 -9.75 -11.77
N ALA A 88 -6.35 -8.46 -11.79
CA ALA A 88 -6.74 -7.54 -10.74
C ALA A 88 -7.11 -6.16 -11.29
N GLN A 89 -7.85 -5.41 -10.47
CA GLN A 89 -8.30 -4.06 -10.79
C GLN A 89 -8.41 -3.23 -9.50
N LEU A 90 -7.95 -1.98 -9.55
CA LEU A 90 -8.17 -1.03 -8.46
C LEU A 90 -9.27 -0.02 -8.84
N GLU A 91 -10.15 0.22 -7.89
CA GLU A 91 -11.18 1.26 -7.96
C GLU A 91 -11.09 2.15 -6.71
N GLY A 92 -11.68 3.34 -6.76
CA GLY A 92 -11.69 4.25 -5.62
C GLY A 92 -12.94 5.11 -5.56
N CYS A 93 -13.17 5.68 -4.38
CA CYS A 93 -14.17 6.71 -4.18
C CYS A 93 -13.70 7.74 -3.14
N PHE A 94 -14.41 8.87 -3.10
CA PHE A 94 -14.26 9.87 -2.06
C PHE A 94 -15.56 9.94 -1.24
N SER A 95 -15.49 9.62 0.05
CA SER A 95 -16.64 9.66 0.97
C SER A 95 -16.36 10.58 2.15
N LYS A 96 -17.12 11.67 2.28
CA LYS A 96 -16.97 12.66 3.38
C LYS A 96 -17.41 12.10 4.74
N ASN A 97 -18.41 11.23 4.76
CA ASN A 97 -19.04 10.69 5.98
C ASN A 97 -18.64 9.25 6.28
N ASN A 98 -17.65 8.70 5.59
CA ASN A 98 -17.22 7.30 5.67
C ASN A 98 -18.32 6.26 5.35
N LYS A 99 -19.45 6.66 4.75
CA LYS A 99 -20.49 5.73 4.31
C LYS A 99 -20.16 5.26 2.89
N LEU A 100 -20.16 3.95 2.68
CA LEU A 100 -19.87 3.30 1.38
C LEU A 100 -21.09 2.62 0.75
N LYS A 101 -22.25 2.60 1.44
CA LYS A 101 -23.49 2.05 0.89
C LYS A 101 -23.88 2.84 -0.36
N ASN A 102 -24.14 2.13 -1.46
CA ASN A 102 -24.51 2.69 -2.76
C ASN A 102 -23.50 3.67 -3.36
N ILE A 103 -22.24 3.64 -2.92
CA ILE A 103 -21.22 4.54 -3.48
C ILE A 103 -20.83 4.11 -4.90
N LYS A 104 -20.66 5.10 -5.77
CA LYS A 104 -20.13 4.87 -7.12
C LYS A 104 -18.61 4.74 -7.07
N TRP A 105 -18.13 3.52 -7.27
CA TRP A 105 -16.71 3.23 -7.43
C TRP A 105 -16.22 3.69 -8.80
N ILE A 106 -15.08 4.37 -8.84
CA ILE A 106 -14.45 4.89 -10.05
C ILE A 106 -13.23 4.02 -10.33
N LYS A 107 -13.10 3.55 -11.57
CA LYS A 107 -11.93 2.77 -12.00
C LYS A 107 -10.67 3.62 -11.87
N ILE A 108 -9.70 3.13 -11.10
CA ILE A 108 -8.35 3.70 -11.03
C ILE A 108 -7.45 2.99 -12.04
N THR A 109 -7.56 1.67 -12.17
CA THR A 109 -6.84 0.89 -13.18
C THR A 109 -7.82 0.09 -14.05
N ASN A 110 -7.33 -0.36 -15.21
CA ASN A 110 -8.01 -1.40 -15.98
C ASN A 110 -7.88 -2.75 -15.28
N LYS A 111 -8.83 -3.66 -15.53
CA LYS A 111 -8.64 -5.08 -15.20
C LYS A 111 -7.46 -5.61 -16.02
N SER A 112 -6.40 -5.98 -15.34
CA SER A 112 -5.10 -6.31 -15.96
C SER A 112 -4.64 -7.69 -15.51
N LYS A 113 -3.97 -8.42 -16.40
CA LYS A 113 -3.40 -9.75 -16.09
C LYS A 113 -2.27 -9.59 -15.08
N ILE A 114 -2.22 -10.46 -14.08
CA ILE A 114 -1.25 -10.40 -12.98
C ILE A 114 -0.26 -11.55 -13.11
N LYS A 115 1.04 -11.22 -13.01
CA LYS A 115 2.12 -12.19 -13.07
C LYS A 115 2.36 -12.81 -11.68
N PRO A 116 2.76 -14.09 -11.62
CA PRO A 116 3.21 -14.72 -10.37
C PRO A 116 4.51 -14.10 -9.87
N ASN A 117 4.70 -14.04 -8.56
CA ASN A 117 5.95 -13.65 -7.92
C ASN A 117 6.58 -12.36 -8.52
N HIS A 118 5.77 -11.30 -8.64
CA HIS A 118 6.15 -10.11 -9.39
C HIS A 118 5.57 -8.83 -8.79
N ASN A 119 6.26 -7.71 -8.99
CA ASN A 119 5.71 -6.38 -8.78
C ASN A 119 4.90 -5.98 -10.03
N ASN A 120 3.57 -6.01 -9.94
CA ASN A 120 2.70 -5.71 -11.07
C ASN A 120 2.31 -4.23 -11.06
N ILE A 121 3.14 -3.41 -11.74
CA ILE A 121 2.95 -1.95 -11.80
C ILE A 121 1.90 -1.57 -12.84
N LEU A 122 0.80 -0.98 -12.39
CA LEU A 122 -0.31 -0.48 -13.21
C LEU A 122 -0.39 1.05 -13.13
N LYS A 123 -0.54 1.72 -14.27
CA LYS A 123 -0.76 3.17 -14.34
C LYS A 123 -2.20 3.52 -14.01
N SER A 124 -2.39 4.54 -13.18
CA SER A 124 -3.70 5.12 -12.91
C SER A 124 -4.28 5.76 -14.17
N LYS A 125 -5.60 5.62 -14.34
CA LYS A 125 -6.43 6.27 -15.37
C LYS A 125 -7.27 7.40 -14.78
N SER A 126 -7.07 7.74 -13.51
CA SER A 126 -7.82 8.78 -12.83
C SER A 126 -6.88 9.77 -12.13
N SER A 127 -7.16 11.06 -12.30
CA SER A 127 -6.52 12.16 -11.56
C SER A 127 -7.34 12.61 -10.35
N LYS A 128 -8.44 11.92 -10.04
CA LYS A 128 -9.34 12.25 -8.91
C LYS A 128 -8.69 11.91 -7.58
N THR A 129 -9.17 12.59 -6.54
CA THR A 129 -8.79 12.33 -5.16
C THR A 129 -9.66 11.24 -4.57
N PHE A 130 -9.03 10.28 -3.90
CA PHE A 130 -9.69 9.14 -3.26
C PHE A 130 -9.33 9.10 -1.78
N ASN A 131 -10.26 8.66 -0.94
CA ASN A 131 -10.00 8.33 0.47
C ASN A 131 -10.41 6.88 0.82
N PHE A 132 -11.10 6.20 -0.09
CA PHE A 132 -11.27 4.75 -0.07
C PHE A 132 -10.85 4.17 -1.41
N VAL A 133 -10.25 2.98 -1.36
CA VAL A 133 -9.98 2.17 -2.54
C VAL A 133 -10.54 0.76 -2.35
N ARG A 134 -10.83 0.11 -3.47
CA ARG A 134 -11.24 -1.29 -3.54
C ARG A 134 -10.31 -2.01 -4.51
N LEU A 135 -9.54 -2.95 -3.98
CA LEU A 135 -8.81 -3.92 -4.80
C LEU A 135 -9.77 -5.06 -5.13
N ASN A 136 -9.92 -5.35 -6.42
CA ASN A 136 -10.65 -6.51 -6.91
C ASN A 136 -9.63 -7.49 -7.50
N ILE A 137 -9.71 -8.76 -7.09
CA ILE A 137 -8.90 -9.87 -7.64
C ILE A 137 -9.83 -10.90 -8.27
N PHE A 138 -9.46 -11.43 -9.43
CA PHE A 138 -10.36 -12.26 -10.24
C PHE A 138 -9.74 -13.64 -10.54
N PRO A 139 -10.48 -14.74 -10.32
CA PRO A 139 -11.69 -14.81 -9.47
C PRO A 139 -11.39 -14.72 -7.96
N ASP A 140 -10.18 -15.13 -7.57
CA ASP A 140 -9.66 -15.28 -6.21
C ASP A 140 -8.12 -15.32 -6.27
N GLY A 141 -7.45 -15.57 -5.14
CA GLY A 141 -6.01 -15.82 -5.08
C GLY A 141 -5.31 -14.99 -4.01
N GLY A 142 -3.98 -14.90 -4.13
CA GLY A 142 -3.13 -14.25 -3.16
C GLY A 142 -2.36 -13.03 -3.68
N VAL A 143 -2.25 -12.01 -2.83
CA VAL A 143 -1.48 -10.78 -3.08
C VAL A 143 -0.63 -10.47 -1.84
N ALA A 144 0.67 -10.29 -2.03
CA ALA A 144 1.63 -10.05 -0.96
C ALA A 144 1.55 -8.63 -0.43
N ARG A 145 1.61 -7.64 -1.33
CA ARG A 145 1.52 -6.21 -0.99
C ARG A 145 0.71 -5.42 -2.00
N LEU A 146 0.11 -4.33 -1.53
CA LEU A 146 -0.48 -3.29 -2.35
C LEU A 146 0.24 -1.97 -2.06
N ARG A 147 0.90 -1.40 -3.08
CA ARG A 147 1.44 -0.03 -3.00
C ARG A 147 0.66 0.90 -3.88
N LEU A 148 0.33 2.07 -3.34
CA LEU A 148 -0.36 3.14 -4.04
C LEU A 148 0.55 4.36 -4.03
N PHE A 149 1.26 4.57 -5.14
CA PHE A 149 2.15 5.70 -5.34
C PHE A 149 1.36 6.89 -5.89
N GLY A 150 1.67 8.06 -5.36
CA GLY A 150 0.96 9.29 -5.66
C GLY A 150 1.07 10.27 -4.49
N SER A 151 0.33 11.36 -4.58
CA SER A 151 0.43 12.48 -3.63
C SER A 151 -0.80 12.60 -2.74
N ILE A 152 -0.59 13.14 -1.54
CA ILE A 152 -1.69 13.56 -0.66
C ILE A 152 -2.33 14.80 -1.26
N ASP A 153 -3.66 14.86 -1.23
CA ASP A 153 -4.39 16.05 -1.67
C ASP A 153 -4.44 17.08 -0.54
N LEU A 154 -3.48 18.02 -0.57
CA LEU A 154 -3.34 19.07 0.42
C LEU A 154 -4.48 20.09 0.37
N SER A 155 -5.23 20.20 -0.73
CA SER A 155 -6.36 21.14 -0.84
C SER A 155 -7.49 20.85 0.16
N LEU A 156 -7.50 19.63 0.71
CA LEU A 156 -8.46 19.19 1.72
C LEU A 156 -8.00 19.48 3.15
N GLN A 157 -6.77 19.95 3.34
CA GLN A 157 -6.24 20.30 4.65
C GLN A 157 -6.61 21.73 5.01
N LYS A 158 -7.14 21.91 6.22
CA LYS A 158 -7.36 23.24 6.79
C LYS A 158 -6.10 23.64 7.57
N ILE A 159 -5.16 24.30 6.90
CA ILE A 159 -3.99 24.89 7.57
C ILE A 159 -4.44 26.22 8.17
N SER A 160 -4.33 26.35 9.49
CA SER A 160 -4.56 27.60 10.21
C SER A 160 -3.24 28.34 10.37
N ASN A 161 -3.21 29.64 10.09
CA ASN A 161 -2.02 30.49 10.29
C ASN A 161 -1.60 30.61 11.77
N LYS A 162 -2.38 30.07 12.71
CA LYS A 162 -2.09 30.09 14.14
C LYS A 162 -1.34 28.84 14.64
N ASN A 163 -1.20 27.81 13.81
CA ASN A 163 -0.59 26.55 14.22
C ASN A 163 0.80 26.40 13.57
N ILE A 164 1.79 26.03 14.37
CA ILE A 164 3.09 25.59 13.86
C ILE A 164 2.87 24.28 13.09
N ILE A 165 3.40 24.21 11.87
CA ILE A 165 3.34 23.02 11.02
C ILE A 165 4.75 22.48 10.75
N ASP A 166 4.87 21.16 10.72
CA ASP A 166 6.09 20.48 10.29
C ASP A 166 6.13 20.40 8.76
N LEU A 167 6.91 21.29 8.14
CA LEU A 167 7.05 21.33 6.67
C LEU A 167 7.76 20.09 6.11
N ALA A 168 8.56 19.38 6.91
CA ALA A 168 9.22 18.16 6.49
C ALA A 168 8.29 16.93 6.55
N SER A 169 7.12 17.04 7.18
CA SER A 169 6.18 15.93 7.27
C SER A 169 5.59 15.57 5.92
N VAL A 170 5.57 14.28 5.59
CA VAL A 170 4.89 13.76 4.39
C VAL A 170 3.41 14.11 4.40
N ILE A 171 2.81 14.25 5.59
CA ILE A 171 1.39 14.59 5.73
C ILE A 171 1.12 15.98 5.14
N ASN A 172 2.10 16.88 5.22
CA ASN A 172 2.04 18.24 4.70
C ASN A 172 2.61 18.36 3.29
N GLY A 173 2.90 17.23 2.63
CA GLY A 173 3.30 17.16 1.22
C GLY A 173 4.80 17.06 0.96
N SER A 174 5.63 16.99 2.01
CA SER A 174 7.06 16.74 1.86
C SER A 174 7.32 15.38 1.22
N GLN A 175 8.38 15.29 0.43
CA GLN A 175 8.79 14.08 -0.26
C GLN A 175 10.31 14.02 -0.33
N VAL A 176 10.90 12.82 -0.24
CA VAL A 176 12.32 12.67 -0.55
C VAL A 176 12.51 12.75 -2.06
N VAL A 177 13.33 13.70 -2.51
CA VAL A 177 13.74 13.88 -3.90
C VAL A 177 14.91 12.95 -4.24
N ALA A 178 15.88 12.86 -3.35
CA ALA A 178 17.07 12.02 -3.52
C ALA A 178 17.71 11.68 -2.16
N CYS A 179 18.51 10.62 -2.13
CA CYS A 179 19.37 10.30 -0.99
C CYS A 179 20.67 9.66 -1.46
N SER A 180 21.69 9.66 -0.59
CA SER A 180 23.00 9.10 -0.92
C SER A 180 23.04 7.58 -0.97
N ASP A 181 22.27 6.90 -0.13
CA ASP A 181 22.29 5.44 0.05
C ASP A 181 21.00 4.98 0.75
N GLU A 182 20.51 3.77 0.48
CA GLU A 182 19.38 3.14 1.20
C GLU A 182 19.73 1.69 1.52
N HIS A 183 20.73 1.46 2.37
CA HIS A 183 21.15 0.10 2.73
C HIS A 183 20.05 -0.68 3.48
N PHE A 184 19.44 -0.06 4.49
CA PHE A 184 18.24 -0.57 5.15
C PHE A 184 17.17 0.51 5.32
N GLY A 185 15.91 0.11 5.13
CA GLY A 185 14.78 1.04 5.15
C GLY A 185 14.73 1.94 3.91
N ASN A 186 13.83 2.91 3.93
CA ASN A 186 13.64 3.86 2.84
C ASN A 186 13.71 5.29 3.39
N ALA A 187 14.35 6.20 2.68
CA ALA A 187 14.53 7.59 3.07
C ALA A 187 13.19 8.29 3.36
N ASN A 188 12.11 7.95 2.64
CA ASN A 188 10.79 8.53 2.90
C ASN A 188 10.24 8.18 4.29
N ASN A 189 10.78 7.16 4.96
CA ASN A 189 10.35 6.80 6.31
C ASN A 189 10.61 7.93 7.32
N ILE A 190 11.63 8.77 7.11
CA ILE A 190 11.95 9.90 8.00
C ILE A 190 10.80 10.93 8.03
N LEU A 191 10.04 11.03 6.93
CA LEU A 191 8.95 11.99 6.80
C LEU A 191 7.61 11.44 7.35
N LEU A 192 7.56 10.15 7.70
CA LEU A 192 6.35 9.51 8.19
C LEU A 192 6.05 9.96 9.64
N PRO A 193 4.76 10.09 10.00
CA PRO A 193 4.40 10.45 11.36
C PRO A 193 4.62 9.31 12.36
N GLY A 194 4.81 9.69 13.62
CA GLY A 194 5.00 8.76 14.73
C GLY A 194 6.46 8.36 14.91
N LYS A 195 6.72 7.50 15.91
CA LYS A 195 8.05 6.96 16.15
C LYS A 195 8.23 5.65 15.39
N SER A 196 9.43 5.42 14.84
CA SER A 196 9.81 4.15 14.24
C SER A 196 9.68 3.02 15.28
N LYS A 197 9.13 1.88 14.87
CA LYS A 197 8.98 0.71 15.78
C LYS A 197 10.28 -0.08 15.91
N ASN A 198 11.05 -0.12 14.83
CA ASN A 198 12.37 -0.75 14.75
C ASN A 198 13.16 -0.08 13.61
N MET A 199 14.40 -0.54 13.38
CA MET A 199 15.31 0.02 12.36
C MET A 199 14.73 -0.05 10.94
N GLY A 200 13.88 -1.04 10.63
CA GLY A 200 13.26 -1.18 9.31
C GLY A 200 12.22 -0.09 8.97
N ASN A 201 11.83 0.72 9.94
CA ASN A 201 10.98 1.90 9.73
C ASN A 201 11.77 3.21 9.79
N GLY A 202 13.10 3.15 9.65
CA GLY A 202 13.98 4.31 9.51
C GLY A 202 14.59 4.38 8.11
N TRP A 203 15.67 5.15 8.03
CA TRP A 203 16.61 5.19 6.93
C TRP A 203 18.00 4.93 7.50
N GLU A 204 18.66 3.90 7.02
CA GLU A 204 19.97 3.48 7.49
C GLU A 204 20.89 3.26 6.29
N THR A 205 22.06 3.88 6.35
CA THR A 205 23.06 3.80 5.28
C THR A 205 24.14 2.79 5.61
N ARG A 206 24.80 2.27 4.58
CA ARG A 206 25.93 1.36 4.73
C ARG A 206 27.05 2.07 5.49
N ARG A 207 27.71 1.35 6.40
CA ARG A 207 28.91 1.83 7.10
C ARG A 207 29.95 2.34 6.10
N ARG A 208 30.22 3.64 6.15
CA ARG A 208 31.25 4.29 5.36
C ARG A 208 32.64 4.12 5.98
N ARG A 209 33.65 3.99 5.13
CA ARG A 209 35.08 3.92 5.51
C ARG A 209 35.95 5.03 4.90
N GLY A 210 35.41 5.79 3.95
CA GLY A 210 36.07 6.94 3.32
C GLY A 210 35.56 8.29 3.83
N LYS A 211 36.05 9.38 3.24
CA LYS A 211 35.62 10.77 3.54
C LYS A 211 34.16 11.04 3.10
N GLY A 212 33.55 12.09 3.64
CA GLY A 212 32.20 12.59 3.26
C GLY A 212 31.09 12.22 4.24
N TYR A 213 29.84 12.53 3.87
CA TYR A 213 28.63 12.30 4.68
C TYR A 213 27.48 11.69 3.85
N ASP A 214 26.52 11.05 4.54
CA ASP A 214 25.25 10.61 3.96
C ASP A 214 24.23 11.74 4.03
N TRP A 215 23.33 11.81 3.05
CA TRP A 215 22.38 12.90 2.94
C TRP A 215 21.04 12.46 2.37
N ILE A 216 20.01 13.21 2.73
CA ILE A 216 18.67 13.19 2.12
C ILE A 216 18.37 14.59 1.63
N LEU A 217 17.83 14.68 0.42
CA LEU A 217 17.24 15.87 -0.14
C LEU A 217 15.71 15.75 -0.07
N LEU A 218 15.09 16.72 0.60
CA LEU A 218 13.64 16.91 0.67
C LEU A 218 13.19 17.99 -0.32
#